data_AF-A0A6B3P314-F1
#
_entry.id   AF-A0A6B3P314-F1
#
_cell.length_a   1.000
_cell.length_b   1.000
_cell.length_c   1.000
_cell.angle_alpha   90.00
_cell.angle_beta   90.00
_cell.angle_gamma   90.00
#
_symmetry.space_group_name_H-M   'P 1'
#
loop_
_entity.id
_entity.type
_entity.pdbx_description
1 polymer ?
#
loop_
_entity_poly.entity_id
_entity_poly.type
_entity_poly.pdbx_seq_one_letter_code
_entity_poly.pdbx_strand_id
1 'polypeptide(L)'
;MGIFPPNAFGLYDMHGNVWEWCADNWHDNYNGAPTDGSVWLDGNKNLSPLRGGSWIYGPNPCRSAFRIINYWRDDLINFVGFRLVCSGGRTLFPFSLFPFSLFFFFLSFPRSGKNFFSEWEKSE
;
A
#
# COMPACT_ATOMS: atom_id res chain seq x y z
N MET A 1 -10.16 -3.43 -10.12
CA MET A 1 -10.49 -3.81 -11.51
C MET A 1 -9.23 -4.45 -12.10
N GLY A 2 -9.26 -4.97 -13.33
CA GLY A 2 -8.18 -5.79 -13.88
C GLY A 2 -8.16 -5.75 -15.40
N ILE A 3 -8.25 -4.54 -15.95
CA ILE A 3 -8.32 -4.31 -17.39
C ILE A 3 -6.94 -4.53 -18.04
N PHE A 4 -5.88 -4.21 -17.30
CA PHE A 4 -4.50 -4.39 -17.72
C PHE A 4 -3.90 -5.65 -17.10
N PRO A 5 -2.84 -6.22 -17.71
CA PRO A 5 -2.13 -7.35 -17.13
C PRO A 5 -1.69 -7.06 -15.69
N PRO A 6 -1.71 -8.07 -14.81
CA PRO A 6 -1.20 -7.88 -13.47
C PRO A 6 0.32 -7.69 -13.50
N ASN A 7 0.85 -7.06 -12.45
CA ASN A 7 2.28 -7.11 -12.19
C ASN A 7 2.74 -8.53 -11.82
N ALA A 8 4.05 -8.72 -11.63
CA ALA A 8 4.63 -10.01 -11.25
C ALA A 8 4.06 -10.61 -9.94
N PHE A 9 3.36 -9.83 -9.14
CA PHE A 9 2.71 -10.23 -7.89
C PHE A 9 1.22 -10.55 -8.05
N GLY A 10 0.68 -10.53 -9.27
CA GLY A 10 -0.73 -10.76 -9.51
C GLY A 10 -1.63 -9.57 -9.15
N LEU A 11 -1.05 -8.38 -8.91
CA LEU A 11 -1.79 -7.17 -8.56
C LEU A 11 -2.12 -6.36 -9.82
N TYR A 12 -3.37 -5.92 -9.89
CA TYR A 12 -3.92 -5.17 -11.02
C TYR A 12 -4.06 -3.69 -10.71
N ASP A 13 -4.10 -2.84 -11.73
CA ASP A 13 -4.36 -1.39 -11.61
C ASP A 13 -3.47 -0.68 -10.56
N MET A 14 -2.21 -1.11 -10.39
CA MET A 14 -1.31 -0.47 -9.42
C MET A 14 -0.78 0.90 -9.90
N HIS A 15 -0.97 1.22 -11.18
CA HIS A 15 -0.47 2.43 -11.85
C HIS A 15 -1.60 3.15 -12.59
N GLY A 16 -2.54 3.72 -11.84
CA GLY A 16 -3.63 4.53 -12.36
C GLY A 16 -4.99 4.12 -11.80
N ASN A 17 -6.06 4.47 -12.52
CA ASN A 17 -7.44 4.31 -12.10
C ASN A 17 -7.80 5.23 -10.91
N VAL A 18 -7.48 4.86 -9.68
CA VAL A 18 -7.80 5.66 -8.49
C VAL A 18 -6.64 5.68 -7.51
N TRP A 19 -6.47 6.81 -6.82
CA TRP A 19 -5.51 6.90 -5.72
C TRP A 19 -5.97 6.04 -4.56
N GLU A 20 -5.04 5.50 -3.79
CA GLU A 20 -5.39 4.59 -2.70
C GLU A 20 -4.82 5.02 -1.37
N TRP A 21 -5.71 5.11 -0.37
CA TRP A 21 -5.33 5.43 1.00
C TRP A 21 -4.48 4.34 1.63
N CYS A 22 -3.35 4.74 2.22
CA CYS A 22 -2.54 3.91 3.10
C CYS A 22 -2.87 4.19 4.56
N ALA A 23 -2.78 3.17 5.42
CA ALA A 23 -3.05 3.32 6.86
C ALA A 23 -2.00 4.18 7.60
N ASP A 24 -0.82 4.37 7.01
CA ASP A 24 0.25 5.17 7.57
C ASP A 24 -0.17 6.63 7.78
N ASN A 25 0.43 7.26 8.78
CA ASN A 25 0.38 8.71 8.91
C ASN A 25 1.38 9.34 7.94
N TRP A 26 1.14 10.59 7.53
CA TRP A 26 2.05 11.27 6.64
C TRP A 26 3.41 11.58 7.29
N HIS A 27 4.48 11.35 6.53
CA HIS A 27 5.86 11.70 6.86
C HIS A 27 6.56 12.26 5.61
N ASP A 28 7.32 13.34 5.77
CA ASP A 28 8.00 13.99 4.65
C ASP A 28 9.09 13.10 4.03
N ASN A 29 9.71 12.25 4.84
CA ASN A 29 10.74 11.30 4.42
C ASN A 29 10.55 9.94 5.11
N TYR A 30 11.41 8.97 4.78
CA TYR A 30 11.39 7.62 5.34
C TYR A 30 12.44 7.37 6.44
N ASN A 31 13.02 8.44 7.00
CA ASN A 31 14.00 8.27 8.08
C ASN A 31 13.28 7.74 9.33
N GLY A 32 13.68 6.56 9.80
CA GLY A 32 13.02 5.89 10.92
C GLY A 32 11.76 5.11 10.53
N ALA A 33 11.48 4.94 9.24
CA ALA A 33 10.38 4.11 8.79
C ALA A 33 10.54 2.65 9.26
N PRO A 34 9.45 1.99 9.70
CA PRO A 34 9.49 0.57 9.99
C PRO A 34 9.93 -0.25 8.77
N THR A 35 10.80 -1.24 9.02
CA THR A 35 11.33 -2.14 7.97
C THR A 35 10.67 -3.51 7.99
N ASP A 36 9.72 -3.71 8.90
CA ASP A 36 8.96 -4.94 9.12
C ASP A 36 7.58 -4.93 8.46
N GLY A 37 7.22 -3.85 7.75
CA GLY A 37 5.90 -3.69 7.14
C GLY A 37 4.79 -3.27 8.08
N SER A 38 5.13 -2.92 9.34
CA SER A 38 4.16 -2.35 10.28
C SER A 38 3.75 -0.93 9.87
N VAL A 39 2.53 -0.54 10.28
CA VAL A 39 1.98 0.79 9.97
C VAL A 39 2.77 1.87 10.71
N TRP A 40 3.19 2.91 9.99
CA TRP A 40 3.94 4.01 10.56
C TRP A 40 3.01 5.12 11.09
N LEU A 41 2.78 5.12 12.40
CA LEU A 41 1.78 5.99 13.05
C LEU A 41 2.35 7.26 13.70
N ASP A 42 3.67 7.45 13.73
CA ASP A 42 4.32 8.58 14.43
C ASP A 42 4.36 9.89 13.62
N GLY A 43 3.49 10.00 12.61
CA GLY A 43 3.46 11.12 11.67
C GLY A 43 2.28 12.06 11.87
N ASN A 44 2.00 12.88 10.87
CA ASN A 44 0.81 13.73 10.87
C ASN A 44 -0.46 12.88 10.72
N LYS A 45 -1.22 12.75 11.81
CA LYS A 45 -2.46 11.96 11.90
C LYS A 45 -3.62 12.44 11.03
N ASN A 46 -3.60 13.70 10.59
CA ASN A 46 -4.66 14.26 9.75
C ASN A 46 -4.47 13.90 8.27
N LEU A 47 -3.29 13.38 7.91
CA LEU A 47 -2.88 13.09 6.55
C LEU A 47 -2.47 11.63 6.42
N SER A 48 -2.83 11.02 5.30
CA SER A 48 -2.37 9.69 4.91
C SER A 48 -1.69 9.76 3.55
N PRO A 49 -0.65 8.94 3.30
CA PRO A 49 -0.09 8.87 1.96
C PRO A 49 -1.07 8.19 1.03
N LEU A 50 -1.25 8.78 -0.14
CA LEU A 50 -1.99 8.22 -1.26
C LEU A 50 -1.01 7.70 -2.32
N ARG A 51 -1.26 6.50 -2.85
CA ARG A 51 -0.41 5.83 -3.85
C ARG A 51 -1.21 5.32 -5.06
N GLY A 52 -0.50 5.04 -6.14
CA GLY A 52 -1.05 4.37 -7.33
C GLY A 52 -1.44 5.30 -8.49
N GLY A 53 -1.63 6.60 -8.25
CA GLY A 53 -2.10 7.52 -9.29
C GLY A 53 -3.62 7.47 -9.51
N SER A 54 -4.16 8.28 -10.40
CA SER A 54 -5.59 8.24 -10.73
C SER A 54 -5.84 8.63 -12.19
N TRP A 55 -7.07 8.42 -12.66
CA TRP A 55 -7.50 8.73 -14.02
C TRP A 55 -7.46 10.24 -14.37
N ILE A 56 -7.34 11.13 -13.38
CA ILE A 56 -7.33 12.58 -13.60
C ILE A 56 -5.93 13.16 -13.82
N TYR A 57 -4.87 12.43 -13.48
CA TYR A 57 -3.50 12.92 -13.57
C TYR A 57 -2.71 12.23 -14.69
N GLY A 58 -1.63 12.88 -15.14
CA GLY A 58 -0.70 12.29 -16.11
C GLY A 58 0.09 11.09 -15.56
N PRO A 59 1.01 10.52 -16.34
CA PRO A 59 1.73 9.29 -15.96
C PRO A 59 2.71 9.47 -14.79
N ASN A 60 3.22 10.69 -14.55
CA ASN A 60 4.18 10.97 -13.47
C ASN A 60 3.73 10.52 -12.07
N PRO A 61 2.50 10.83 -11.63
CA PRO A 61 1.95 10.34 -10.35
C PRO A 61 1.58 8.85 -10.31
N CYS A 62 1.50 8.17 -11.46
CA CYS A 62 1.28 6.72 -11.50
C CYS A 62 2.57 5.92 -11.19
N ARG A 63 3.69 6.62 -10.94
CA ARG A 63 4.89 5.99 -10.40
C ARG A 63 4.66 5.51 -8.98
N SER A 64 5.46 4.55 -8.62
CA SER A 64 5.15 3.63 -7.53
C SER A 64 5.73 4.09 -6.20
N ALA A 65 6.86 4.77 -6.29
CA ALA A 65 7.45 5.52 -5.21
C ALA A 65 6.77 6.88 -4.99
N PHE A 66 5.85 7.29 -5.89
CA PHE A 66 5.19 8.58 -5.75
C PHE A 66 4.19 8.55 -4.60
N ARG A 67 4.15 9.64 -3.83
CA ARG A 67 3.22 9.85 -2.73
C ARG A 67 2.64 11.26 -2.84
N ILE A 68 1.32 11.38 -2.77
CA ILE A 68 0.64 12.67 -2.72
C ILE A 68 0.13 12.99 -1.31
N ILE A 69 0.11 14.28 -0.96
CA ILE A 69 -0.08 14.79 0.42
C ILE A 69 -1.21 15.80 0.57
N ASN A 70 -1.84 16.17 -0.55
CA ASN A 70 -2.69 17.36 -0.63
C ASN A 70 -4.11 17.14 -0.09
N TYR A 71 -4.36 15.99 0.54
CA TYR A 71 -5.70 15.56 0.91
C TYR A 71 -5.72 15.13 2.37
N TRP A 72 -6.72 15.64 3.08
CA TRP A 72 -7.00 15.25 4.44
C TRP A 72 -7.62 13.86 4.46
N ARG A 73 -7.38 13.12 5.55
CA ARG A 73 -7.92 11.76 5.71
C ARG A 73 -9.46 11.73 5.66
N ASP A 74 -10.11 12.83 6.02
CA ASP A 74 -11.56 12.96 6.06
C ASP A 74 -12.15 13.48 4.73
N ASP A 75 -11.31 13.72 3.72
CA ASP A 75 -11.77 14.19 2.41
C ASP A 75 -12.43 13.05 1.62
N LEU A 76 -13.64 13.31 1.11
CA LEU A 76 -14.32 12.44 0.16
C LEU A 76 -14.07 12.91 -1.27
N ILE A 77 -13.27 12.14 -2.01
CA ILE A 77 -12.81 12.51 -3.35
C ILE A 77 -13.12 11.37 -4.32
N ASN A 78 -13.75 11.71 -5.45
CA ASN A 78 -14.27 10.74 -6.42
C ASN A 78 -13.21 9.97 -7.23
N PHE A 79 -11.93 10.34 -7.10
CA PHE A 79 -10.79 9.65 -7.72
C PHE A 79 -9.86 9.01 -6.69
N VAL A 80 -10.32 8.90 -5.44
CA VAL A 80 -9.62 8.24 -4.34
C VAL A 80 -10.46 7.05 -3.86
N GLY A 81 -9.79 5.93 -3.61
CA GLY A 81 -10.36 4.69 -3.11
C GLY A 81 -9.41 4.03 -2.10
N PHE A 82 -9.57 2.72 -1.93
CA PHE A 82 -8.75 1.91 -1.04
C PHE A 82 -8.74 0.46 -1.51
N ARG A 83 -7.72 -0.29 -1.08
CA ARG A 83 -7.69 -1.75 -1.19
C ARG A 83 -7.71 -2.37 0.20
N LEU A 84 -8.38 -3.51 0.31
CA LEU A 84 -8.38 -4.29 1.53
C LEU A 84 -7.20 -5.24 1.53
N VAL A 85 -6.54 -5.35 2.67
CA VAL A 85 -5.51 -6.35 2.93
C VAL A 85 -6.01 -7.22 4.08
N CYS A 86 -5.91 -8.54 3.91
CA CYS A 86 -6.24 -9.52 4.95
C CYS A 86 -4.96 -10.26 5.34
N SER A 87 -4.70 -10.36 6.65
CA SER A 87 -3.59 -11.15 7.17
C SER A 87 -3.99 -12.62 7.25
N GLY A 88 -3.42 -13.44 6.37
CA GLY A 88 -3.58 -14.89 6.40
C GLY A 88 -2.60 -15.53 7.38
N GLY A 89 -3.02 -15.75 8.62
CA GLY A 89 -2.27 -16.60 9.54
C GLY A 89 -2.23 -18.04 9.00
N ARG A 90 -1.07 -18.52 8.56
CA ARG A 90 -0.87 -19.95 8.27
C ARG A 90 -0.77 -20.70 9.60
N THR A 91 -1.90 -21.04 10.21
CA THR A 91 -1.93 -22.12 11.19
C THR A 91 -1.84 -23.44 10.43
N LEU A 92 -0.66 -24.06 10.47
CA LEU A 92 -0.58 -25.50 10.28
C LEU A 92 -1.39 -26.17 11.40
N PHE A 93 -2.25 -27.12 11.02
CA PHE A 93 -3.07 -28.04 11.81
C PHE A 93 -4.56 -27.74 11.99
N PRO A 94 -5.38 -28.82 12.01
CA PRO A 94 -6.71 -28.83 11.43
C PRO A 94 -7.78 -28.55 12.49
N PHE A 95 -8.90 -27.99 12.03
CA PHE A 95 -10.17 -27.90 12.74
C PHE A 95 -10.12 -27.34 14.17
N SER A 96 -10.62 -26.11 14.27
CA SER A 96 -11.46 -25.55 15.34
C SER A 96 -10.92 -24.31 16.07
N LEU A 97 -11.82 -23.32 16.09
CA LEU A 97 -11.97 -22.21 17.03
C LEU A 97 -10.89 -21.12 17.03
N PHE A 98 -11.20 -20.08 16.26
CA PHE A 98 -10.60 -18.76 16.31
C PHE A 98 -10.68 -18.13 17.70
N PRO A 99 -9.62 -17.40 18.09
CA PRO A 99 -9.81 -15.97 18.30
C PRO A 99 -8.90 -15.18 17.35
N PHE A 100 -9.52 -14.33 16.54
CA PHE A 100 -8.84 -13.48 15.58
C PHE A 100 -8.06 -12.39 16.31
N SER A 101 -6.73 -12.49 16.33
CA SER A 101 -5.83 -11.39 16.69
C SER A 101 -5.33 -10.72 15.40
N LEU A 102 -5.61 -9.43 15.31
CA LEU A 102 -5.55 -8.60 14.11
C LEU A 102 -4.18 -7.90 14.04
N PHE A 103 -3.27 -8.40 13.20
CA PHE A 103 -2.04 -7.68 12.85
C PHE A 103 -2.11 -7.23 11.38
N PHE A 104 -2.10 -5.91 11.19
CA PHE A 104 -2.18 -5.23 9.90
C PHE A 104 -0.81 -5.17 9.22
N PHE A 105 -0.72 -5.69 8.00
CA PHE A 105 0.40 -5.50 7.10
C PHE A 105 -0.04 -4.53 6.00
N PHE A 106 0.58 -3.36 5.91
CA PHE A 106 0.54 -2.51 4.72
C PHE A 106 1.82 -2.71 3.92
N LEU A 107 1.80 -2.31 2.65
CA LEU A 107 2.89 -2.38 1.67
C LEU A 107 4.18 -1.67 2.15
N SER A 108 4.91 -2.32 3.05
CA SER A 108 6.34 -2.23 3.21
C SER A 108 6.87 -3.65 3.40
N PHE A 109 7.84 -3.99 2.56
CA PHE A 109 8.47 -5.30 2.44
C PHE A 109 8.91 -5.91 3.76
N PRO A 110 8.74 -7.23 3.91
CA PRO A 110 9.82 -7.98 4.54
C PRO A 110 10.09 -9.37 3.92
N ARG A 111 11.41 -9.61 3.81
CA ARG A 111 12.11 -10.88 4.08
C ARG A 111 11.98 -12.03 3.06
N SER A 112 12.43 -11.75 1.84
CA SER A 112 13.38 -12.64 1.15
C SER A 112 14.67 -11.85 1.01
N GLY A 113 15.85 -12.48 1.09
CA GLY A 113 17.17 -11.82 0.93
C GLY A 113 17.44 -11.28 -0.47
N LYS A 114 16.41 -10.78 -1.15
CA LYS A 114 16.41 -10.11 -2.44
C LYS A 114 15.68 -8.79 -2.21
N ASN A 115 16.37 -7.68 -2.47
CA ASN A 115 15.79 -6.35 -2.36
C ASN A 115 14.57 -6.27 -3.28
N PHE A 116 13.37 -6.36 -2.72
CA PHE A 116 12.14 -6.29 -3.51
C PHE A 116 12.08 -4.98 -4.28
N PHE A 117 12.53 -3.86 -3.70
CA PHE A 117 12.70 -2.58 -4.42
C PHE A 117 13.48 -2.72 -5.73
N SER A 118 14.52 -3.57 -5.76
CA SER A 118 15.33 -3.84 -6.95
C SER A 118 14.73 -4.83 -7.94
N GLU A 119 13.80 -5.70 -7.51
CA GLU A 119 13.00 -6.56 -8.41
C GLU A 119 11.78 -5.80 -8.96
N TRP A 120 11.28 -4.83 -8.20
CA TRP A 120 10.13 -4.00 -8.51
C TRP A 120 10.45 -2.96 -9.60
N GLU A 121 11.60 -2.29 -9.49
CA GLU A 121 12.15 -1.39 -10.52
C GLU A 121 12.54 -2.14 -11.81
N LYS A 122 12.76 -3.46 -11.74
CA LYS A 122 13.00 -4.33 -12.91
C LYS A 122 11.72 -4.86 -13.55
N SER A 123 10.56 -4.64 -12.94
CA SER A 123 9.26 -5.06 -13.45
C SER A 123 8.50 -3.94 -14.17
N GLU A 124 9.09 -2.75 -14.24
CA GLU A 124 8.69 -1.64 -15.12
C GLU A 124 9.33 -1.76 -16.51
#